data_AF-A0A939YR04-F1
#
_entry.id   AF-A0A939YR04-F1
#
_cell.length_a   1.000
_cell.length_b   1.000
_cell.length_c   1.000
_cell.angle_alpha   90.00
_cell.angle_beta   90.00
_cell.angle_gamma   90.00
#
_symmetry.space_group_name_H-M   'P 1'
#
loop_
_entity.id
_entity.type
_entity.pdbx_description
1 polymer ?
#
loop_
_entity_poly.entity_id
_entity_poly.type
_entity_poly.pdbx_seq_one_letter_code
_entity_poly.pdbx_strand_id
1 'polypeptide(L)'
;MKRLLVLYLLCMICLFGCGQEITVQLNEFQQQILAADGLPTDPEKLTPYQLTCIQNIDAMMNYLQDKYHEEFIYAGYHEPEEYVSEFIMAYPKARGSGDGKYIVTVKHKKDGSFSDDYYDYSVADYAEQFMTEYLAEHLPVDGYQLRITQQSGMIRKEEIEDGQFRWKFGGSYCLEIETPDFDLEQVAKFAEEYAKFLHDHQIQSSTRINLMRKIPENPDLFKEENILQVYESADYLGYYSVLVHRERVVNSYWMRYVDNGDGNGTRGMEEIPIDEFLAKFS
;
A
#
# COMPACT_ATOMS: atom_id res chain seq x y z
N MET A 1 6.59 14.13 11.65
CA MET A 1 5.52 15.11 11.98
C MET A 1 4.85 14.67 13.27
N LYS A 2 4.93 15.46 14.35
CA LYS A 2 4.23 15.19 15.61
C LYS A 2 2.77 15.61 15.44
N ARG A 3 1.83 14.68 15.38
CA ARG A 3 0.40 15.00 15.48
C ARG A 3 0.03 15.03 16.95
N LEU A 4 -0.27 16.24 17.45
CA LEU A 4 -0.91 16.44 18.75
C LEU A 4 -2.28 15.75 18.75
N LEU A 5 -2.51 14.87 19.72
CA LEU A 5 -3.86 14.51 20.15
C LEU A 5 -4.52 15.77 20.73
N VAL A 6 -5.51 16.32 20.02
CA VAL A 6 -6.37 17.38 20.53
C VAL A 6 -7.62 16.71 21.08
N LEU A 7 -7.64 16.41 22.38
CA LEU A 7 -8.81 15.85 23.07
C LEU A 7 -9.79 16.98 23.43
N TYR A 8 -11.04 16.89 22.95
CA TYR A 8 -12.13 17.73 23.43
C TYR A 8 -12.69 17.17 24.74
N LEU A 9 -12.60 17.96 25.82
CA LEU A 9 -13.06 17.60 27.16
C LEU A 9 -14.59 17.72 27.25
N LEU A 10 -15.32 16.60 27.22
CA LEU A 10 -16.75 16.54 27.52
C LEU A 10 -16.96 15.87 28.88
N CYS A 11 -17.09 16.69 29.93
CA CYS A 11 -17.48 16.26 31.27
C CYS A 11 -18.94 15.78 31.27
N MET A 12 -19.16 14.49 31.50
CA MET A 12 -20.39 14.01 32.14
C MET A 12 -20.05 13.19 33.39
N ILE A 13 -20.42 13.75 34.53
CA ILE A 13 -20.35 13.14 35.86
C ILE A 13 -21.55 12.19 36.00
N CYS A 14 -21.29 10.92 36.30
CA CYS A 14 -22.29 10.02 36.89
C CYS A 14 -21.63 9.22 38.02
N LEU A 15 -22.27 9.27 39.19
CA LEU A 15 -21.82 8.72 40.46
C LEU A 15 -22.37 7.31 40.74
N PHE A 16 -21.57 6.55 41.50
CA PHE A 16 -21.85 5.39 42.36
C PHE A 16 -22.00 3.96 41.79
N GLY A 17 -21.09 3.10 42.27
CA GLY A 17 -21.24 1.65 42.41
C GLY A 17 -20.05 1.04 43.15
N CYS A 18 -20.24 0.59 44.40
CA CYS A 18 -19.24 -0.12 45.22
C CYS A 18 -18.88 -1.51 44.66
N GLY A 19 -17.61 -1.91 44.80
CA GLY A 19 -17.30 -3.25 45.30
C GLY A 19 -16.56 -4.23 44.39
N GLN A 20 -15.36 -3.88 43.92
CA GLN A 20 -14.17 -4.73 43.91
C GLN A 20 -12.98 -3.83 43.54
N GLU A 21 -12.01 -3.63 44.44
CA GLU A 21 -10.72 -3.04 44.06
C GLU A 21 -9.99 -4.07 43.20
N ILE A 22 -10.37 -4.15 41.92
CA ILE A 22 -9.48 -4.69 40.90
C ILE A 22 -8.38 -3.64 40.79
N THR A 23 -7.25 -3.91 41.42
CA THR A 23 -6.03 -3.12 41.22
C THR A 23 -5.60 -3.38 39.78
N VAL A 24 -6.05 -2.52 38.87
CA VAL A 24 -5.66 -2.58 37.47
C VAL A 24 -4.18 -2.19 37.42
N GLN A 25 -3.30 -3.16 37.17
CA GLN A 25 -1.88 -2.89 37.02
C GLN A 25 -1.57 -2.64 35.55
N LEU A 26 -1.06 -1.45 35.23
CA LEU A 26 -0.63 -1.13 33.87
C LEU A 26 0.71 -1.79 33.58
N ASN A 27 0.82 -2.46 32.43
CA ASN A 27 2.08 -3.03 31.96
C ASN A 27 3.04 -1.93 31.45
N GLU A 28 4.30 -2.29 31.19
CA GLU A 28 5.32 -1.30 30.75
C GLU A 28 4.94 -0.61 29.43
N PHE A 29 4.35 -1.34 28.48
CA PHE A 29 3.91 -0.81 27.20
C PHE A 29 2.81 0.25 27.37
N GLN A 30 1.80 -0.05 28.20
CA GLN A 30 0.72 0.88 28.53
C GLN A 30 1.25 2.14 29.22
N GLN A 31 2.19 1.99 30.16
CA GLN A 31 2.82 3.12 30.83
C GLN A 31 3.62 4.01 29.86
N GLN A 32 4.31 3.41 28.89
CA GLN A 32 5.06 4.15 27.86
C GLN A 32 4.16 4.98 26.97
N ILE A 33 3.02 4.44 26.53
CA ILE A 33 2.03 5.18 25.72
C ILE A 33 1.46 6.35 26.52
N LEU A 34 1.00 6.11 27.76
CA LEU A 34 0.45 7.17 28.61
C LEU A 34 1.47 8.28 28.86
N ALA A 35 2.72 7.92 29.15
CA ALA A 35 3.79 8.90 29.37
C ALA A 35 4.10 9.73 28.11
N ALA A 36 4.07 9.11 26.92
CA ALA A 36 4.29 9.80 25.65
C ALA A 36 3.22 10.88 25.38
N ASP A 37 1.98 10.64 25.85
CA ASP A 37 0.85 11.56 25.74
C ASP A 37 0.72 12.51 26.95
N GLY A 38 1.65 12.45 27.91
CA GLY A 38 1.63 13.29 29.12
C GLY A 38 0.54 12.92 30.13
N LEU A 39 0.00 11.71 30.04
CA LEU A 39 -1.01 11.15 30.94
C LEU A 39 -0.37 10.46 32.16
N PRO A 40 -1.09 10.37 33.29
CA PRO A 40 -0.57 9.69 34.47
C PRO A 40 -0.44 8.18 34.22
N THR A 41 0.65 7.58 34.70
CA THR A 41 0.87 6.13 34.68
C THR A 41 0.30 5.42 35.92
N ASP A 42 -0.33 6.18 36.80
CA ASP A 42 -1.08 5.69 37.96
C ASP A 42 -2.54 5.43 37.53
N PRO A 43 -3.01 4.17 37.50
CA PRO A 43 -4.36 3.84 37.04
C PRO A 43 -5.48 4.57 37.79
N GLU A 44 -5.27 4.89 39.08
CA GLU A 44 -6.27 5.62 39.89
C GLU A 44 -6.44 7.08 39.44
N LYS A 45 -5.46 7.62 38.71
CA LYS A 45 -5.49 8.99 38.17
C LYS A 45 -6.04 9.06 36.74
N LEU A 46 -6.31 7.92 36.11
CA LEU A 46 -6.93 7.86 34.79
C LEU A 46 -8.45 7.91 34.90
N THR A 47 -9.09 8.54 33.93
CA THR A 47 -10.54 8.42 33.77
C THR A 47 -10.89 6.99 33.33
N PRO A 48 -12.11 6.49 33.62
CA PRO A 48 -12.55 5.19 33.13
C PRO A 48 -12.41 5.03 31.61
N TYR A 49 -12.60 6.13 30.86
CA TYR A 49 -12.41 6.16 29.41
C TYR A 49 -10.96 5.93 29.02
N GLN A 50 -10.02 6.68 29.60
CA GLN A 50 -8.58 6.52 29.34
C GLN A 50 -8.10 5.12 29.68
N LEU A 51 -8.60 4.55 30.79
CA LEU A 51 -8.28 3.19 31.20
C LEU A 51 -8.79 2.16 30.19
N THR A 52 -9.98 2.37 29.64
CA THR A 52 -10.55 1.51 28.59
C THR A 52 -9.72 1.60 27.31
N CYS A 53 -9.38 2.81 26.86
CA CYS A 53 -8.57 3.00 25.65
C CYS A 53 -7.20 2.33 25.75
N ILE A 54 -6.50 2.49 26.88
CA ILE A 54 -5.16 1.90 27.04
C ILE A 54 -5.20 0.36 27.14
N GLN A 55 -6.29 -0.20 27.68
CA GLN A 55 -6.55 -1.65 27.65
C GLN A 55 -6.84 -2.14 26.24
N ASN A 56 -7.63 -1.40 25.46
CA ASN A 56 -7.96 -1.76 24.09
C ASN A 56 -6.73 -1.69 23.17
N ILE A 57 -5.87 -0.68 23.34
CA ILE A 57 -4.60 -0.59 22.60
C ILE A 57 -3.73 -1.82 22.87
N ASP A 58 -3.58 -2.23 24.13
CA ASP A 58 -2.82 -3.42 24.52
C ASP A 58 -3.43 -4.70 23.91
N ALA A 59 -4.75 -4.85 23.97
CA ALA A 59 -5.45 -5.99 23.39
C ALA A 59 -5.30 -6.07 21.86
N MET A 60 -5.39 -4.94 21.16
CA MET A 60 -5.21 -4.89 19.70
C MET A 60 -3.75 -5.16 19.28
N MET A 61 -2.76 -4.71 20.07
CA MET A 61 -1.35 -5.03 19.83
C MET A 61 -1.06 -6.52 20.06
N ASN A 62 -1.54 -7.08 21.17
CA ASN A 62 -1.36 -8.50 21.47
C ASN A 62 -2.02 -9.38 20.40
N TYR A 63 -3.23 -9.02 19.95
CA TYR A 63 -3.87 -9.69 18.82
C TYR A 63 -2.97 -9.78 17.59
N LEU A 64 -2.33 -8.66 17.21
CA LEU A 64 -1.49 -8.60 16.02
C LEU A 64 -0.22 -9.46 16.17
N GLN A 65 0.44 -9.35 17.32
CA GLN A 65 1.66 -10.11 17.62
C GLN A 65 1.40 -11.60 17.73
N ASP A 66 0.32 -12.00 18.39
CA ASP A 66 -0.05 -13.41 18.58
C ASP A 66 -0.47 -14.05 17.26
N LYS A 67 -1.22 -13.32 16.42
CA LYS A 67 -1.72 -13.82 15.14
C LYS A 67 -0.61 -14.07 14.13
N TYR A 68 0.41 -13.20 14.09
CA TYR A 68 1.48 -13.26 13.08
C TYR A 68 2.81 -13.76 13.62
N HIS A 69 2.93 -14.00 14.93
CA HIS A 69 4.17 -14.40 15.59
C HIS A 69 5.34 -13.46 15.27
N GLU A 70 5.05 -12.17 15.16
CA GLU A 70 5.99 -11.10 14.81
C GLU A 70 5.85 -9.91 15.79
N GLU A 71 6.93 -9.18 16.03
CA GLU A 71 6.92 -8.00 16.90
C GLU A 71 6.48 -6.76 16.11
N PHE A 72 5.50 -6.02 16.66
CA PHE A 72 4.98 -4.79 16.05
C PHE A 72 5.28 -3.57 16.92
N ILE A 73 5.48 -2.42 16.28
CA ILE A 73 5.65 -1.14 16.93
C ILE A 73 4.38 -0.32 16.78
N TYR A 74 3.84 0.14 17.90
CA TYR A 74 2.71 1.05 17.95
C TYR A 74 3.03 2.40 17.29
N ALA A 75 2.13 2.86 16.40
CA ALA A 75 2.29 4.09 15.63
C ALA A 75 1.18 5.12 15.90
N GLY A 76 0.06 4.71 16.49
CA GLY A 76 -1.01 5.61 16.91
C GLY A 76 -2.32 4.90 17.21
N TYR A 77 -3.28 5.68 17.69
CA TYR A 77 -4.61 5.22 18.07
C TYR A 77 -5.65 6.21 17.59
N HIS A 78 -6.81 5.69 17.24
CA HIS A 78 -7.96 6.46 16.81
C HIS A 78 -9.18 6.02 17.61
N GLU A 79 -9.75 7.00 18.32
CA GLU A 79 -10.93 6.82 19.14
C GLU A 79 -12.16 6.53 18.27
N PRO A 80 -13.16 5.81 18.81
CA PRO A 80 -14.41 5.60 18.09
C PRO A 80 -15.17 6.91 17.91
N GLU A 81 -15.60 7.18 16.67
CA GLU A 81 -16.49 8.30 16.30
C GLU A 81 -17.79 7.76 15.69
N GLU A 82 -18.77 8.64 15.40
CA GLU A 82 -20.13 8.26 14.96
C GLU A 82 -20.17 7.28 13.77
N TYR A 83 -19.15 7.32 12.90
CA TYR A 83 -19.02 6.45 11.71
C TYR A 83 -17.68 5.73 11.61
N VAL A 84 -16.80 5.85 12.60
CA VAL A 84 -15.45 5.28 12.57
C VAL A 84 -15.27 4.39 13.80
N SER A 85 -15.02 3.10 13.57
CA SER A 85 -14.68 2.18 14.65
C SER A 85 -13.33 2.53 15.26
N GLU A 86 -13.17 2.29 16.55
CA GLU A 86 -11.87 2.34 17.23
C GLU A 86 -10.80 1.51 16.49
N PHE A 87 -9.59 2.05 16.36
CA PHE A 87 -8.47 1.32 15.78
C PHE A 87 -7.10 1.78 16.28
N ILE A 88 -6.11 0.90 16.19
CA ILE A 88 -4.69 1.27 16.30
C ILE A 88 -4.01 1.23 14.94
N MET A 89 -2.93 1.99 14.81
CA MET A 89 -1.94 1.88 13.74
C MET A 89 -0.66 1.27 14.32
N ALA A 90 -0.06 0.32 13.63
CA ALA A 90 1.21 -0.30 14.00
C ALA A 90 2.04 -0.63 12.75
N TYR A 91 3.31 -0.99 12.90
CA TYR A 91 4.14 -1.52 11.82
C TYR A 91 5.08 -2.62 12.31
N PRO A 92 5.49 -3.57 11.46
CA PRO A 92 6.41 -4.63 11.85
C PRO A 92 7.79 -4.06 12.20
N LYS A 93 8.33 -4.45 13.35
CA LYS A 93 9.62 -3.92 13.83
C LYS A 93 10.77 -4.20 12.85
N ALA A 94 10.75 -5.37 12.21
CA ALA A 94 11.78 -5.78 11.25
C ALA A 94 11.83 -4.90 9.99
N ARG A 95 10.72 -4.26 9.60
CA ARG A 95 10.61 -3.45 8.39
C ARG A 95 10.58 -1.95 8.65
N GLY A 96 10.31 -1.53 9.88
CA GLY A 96 10.00 -0.14 10.18
C GLY A 96 8.69 0.30 9.51
N SER A 97 8.43 1.61 9.48
CA SER A 97 7.18 2.13 8.89
C SER A 97 7.20 2.15 7.36
N GLY A 98 8.38 2.08 6.72
CA GLY A 98 8.54 2.17 5.26
C GLY A 98 7.87 3.40 4.66
N ASP A 99 8.02 4.57 5.30
CA ASP A 99 7.33 5.81 4.94
C ASP A 99 5.79 5.69 4.85
N GLY A 100 5.21 4.75 5.60
CA GLY A 100 3.78 4.47 5.63
C GLY A 100 3.39 3.18 4.89
N LYS A 101 4.28 2.62 4.04
CA LYS A 101 4.02 1.37 3.29
C LYS A 101 3.65 0.20 4.20
N TYR A 102 4.28 0.13 5.37
CA TYR A 102 4.15 -0.98 6.31
C TYR A 102 3.18 -0.72 7.47
N ILE A 103 2.37 0.33 7.39
CA ILE A 103 1.38 0.63 8.43
C ILE A 103 0.19 -0.32 8.30
N VAL A 104 -0.15 -0.93 9.43
CA VAL A 104 -1.27 -1.83 9.65
C VAL A 104 -2.28 -1.14 10.56
N THR A 105 -3.55 -1.30 10.25
CA THR A 105 -4.68 -0.90 11.08
C THR A 105 -5.32 -2.11 11.73
N VAL A 106 -5.41 -2.15 13.07
CA VAL A 106 -6.23 -3.13 13.79
C VAL A 106 -7.49 -2.45 14.29
N LYS A 107 -8.66 -2.94 13.88
CA LYS A 107 -9.98 -2.38 14.20
C LYS A 107 -10.70 -3.24 15.23
N HIS A 108 -11.32 -2.58 16.21
CA HIS A 108 -12.26 -3.21 17.13
C HIS A 108 -13.64 -3.32 16.46
N LYS A 109 -14.17 -4.54 16.33
CA LYS A 109 -15.50 -4.76 15.74
C LYS A 109 -16.61 -4.67 16.79
N LYS A 110 -17.85 -4.49 16.32
CA LYS A 110 -19.04 -4.42 17.17
C LYS A 110 -19.33 -5.72 17.94
N ASP A 111 -18.82 -6.85 17.46
CA ASP A 111 -18.99 -8.17 18.10
C ASP A 111 -17.92 -8.49 19.15
N GLY A 112 -17.02 -7.54 19.44
CA GLY A 112 -15.91 -7.73 20.38
C GLY A 112 -14.68 -8.41 19.78
N SER A 113 -14.69 -8.77 18.49
CA SER A 113 -13.52 -9.31 17.79
C SER A 113 -12.65 -8.22 17.16
N PHE A 114 -11.43 -8.60 16.77
CA PHE A 114 -10.52 -7.72 16.02
C PHE A 114 -10.42 -8.13 14.56
N SER A 115 -10.14 -7.15 13.70
CA SER A 115 -9.63 -7.38 12.34
C SER A 115 -8.50 -6.44 12.03
N ASP A 116 -7.52 -6.94 11.31
CA ASP A 116 -6.43 -6.15 10.76
C ASP A 116 -6.43 -6.17 9.23
N ASP A 117 -5.64 -5.27 8.64
CA ASP A 117 -5.29 -5.23 7.23
C ASP A 117 -3.82 -5.64 6.99
N TYR A 118 -3.18 -6.35 7.95
CA TYR A 118 -1.82 -6.84 7.76
C TYR A 118 -1.81 -7.87 6.64
N TYR A 119 -1.00 -7.59 5.62
CA TYR A 119 -0.67 -8.55 4.59
C TYR A 119 0.79 -8.96 4.73
N ASP A 120 1.10 -10.17 4.31
CA ASP A 120 2.47 -10.67 4.33
C ASP A 120 3.32 -9.87 3.33
N TYR A 121 4.00 -8.85 3.85
CA TYR A 121 4.89 -8.01 3.05
C TYR A 121 6.04 -8.82 2.42
N SER A 122 6.34 -10.03 2.88
CA SER A 122 7.36 -10.88 2.23
C SER A 122 6.92 -11.38 0.86
N VAL A 123 5.61 -11.52 0.62
CA VAL A 123 5.05 -11.79 -0.71
C VAL A 123 5.20 -10.57 -1.60
N ALA A 124 4.92 -9.38 -1.05
CA ALA A 124 5.11 -8.12 -1.77
C ALA A 124 6.56 -7.88 -2.16
N ASP A 125 7.49 -8.05 -1.22
CA ASP A 125 8.94 -7.93 -1.46
C ASP A 125 9.39 -8.95 -2.52
N TYR A 126 8.88 -10.19 -2.43
CA TYR A 126 9.17 -11.23 -3.42
C TYR A 126 8.63 -10.87 -4.81
N ALA A 127 7.38 -10.39 -4.91
CA ALA A 127 6.79 -9.97 -6.18
C ALA A 127 7.53 -8.76 -6.78
N GLU A 128 7.91 -7.78 -5.95
CA GLU A 128 8.68 -6.60 -6.36
C GLU A 128 10.04 -6.99 -6.93
N GLN A 129 10.77 -7.86 -6.23
CA GLN A 129 12.02 -8.43 -6.74
C GLN A 129 11.78 -9.17 -8.07
N PHE A 130 10.76 -10.02 -8.12
CA PHE A 130 10.45 -10.85 -9.29
C PHE A 130 10.11 -10.03 -10.54
N MET A 131 9.30 -8.97 -10.39
CA MET A 131 9.03 -8.03 -11.47
C MET A 131 10.27 -7.22 -11.86
N THR A 132 11.08 -6.80 -10.88
CA THR A 132 12.31 -6.04 -11.14
C THR A 132 13.35 -6.87 -11.90
N GLU A 133 13.49 -8.15 -11.59
CA GLU A 133 14.36 -9.09 -12.33
C GLU A 133 13.94 -9.20 -13.79
N TYR A 134 12.63 -9.37 -14.06
CA TYR A 134 12.12 -9.36 -15.43
C TYR A 134 12.44 -8.03 -16.14
N LEU A 135 12.20 -6.89 -15.50
CA LEU A 135 12.47 -5.58 -16.08
C LEU A 135 13.97 -5.39 -16.39
N ALA A 136 14.86 -5.84 -15.51
CA ALA A 136 16.31 -5.74 -15.71
C ALA A 136 16.81 -6.60 -16.90
N GLU A 137 16.11 -7.68 -17.24
CA GLU A 137 16.42 -8.51 -18.41
C GLU A 137 15.93 -7.90 -19.74
N HIS A 138 14.89 -7.05 -19.68
CA HIS A 138 14.19 -6.54 -20.88
C HIS A 138 14.40 -5.04 -21.13
N LEU A 139 14.86 -4.29 -20.13
CA LEU A 139 15.12 -2.85 -20.19
C LEU A 139 16.57 -2.52 -19.80
N PRO A 140 17.15 -1.43 -20.31
CA PRO A 140 18.47 -0.98 -19.89
C PRO A 140 18.49 -0.59 -18.42
N VAL A 141 19.57 -0.96 -17.71
CA VAL A 141 19.73 -0.84 -16.24
C VAL A 141 19.41 0.55 -15.67
N ASP A 142 19.75 1.62 -16.42
CA ASP A 142 19.53 3.01 -15.97
C ASP A 142 18.32 3.68 -16.64
N GLY A 143 17.61 2.97 -17.52
CA GLY A 143 16.55 3.54 -18.35
C GLY A 143 15.14 3.37 -17.80
N TYR A 144 14.97 2.93 -16.54
CA TYR A 144 13.66 2.77 -15.95
C TYR A 144 13.61 2.97 -14.43
N GLN A 145 12.42 3.26 -13.92
CA GLN A 145 12.08 3.27 -12.50
C GLN A 145 10.74 2.57 -12.30
N LEU A 146 10.70 1.56 -11.43
CA LEU A 146 9.45 0.90 -11.01
C LEU A 146 8.98 1.50 -9.68
N ARG A 147 7.71 1.89 -9.63
CA ARG A 147 7.05 2.38 -8.43
C ARG A 147 5.76 1.62 -8.19
N ILE A 148 5.66 1.03 -7.01
CA ILE A 148 4.46 0.34 -6.56
C ILE A 148 3.55 1.35 -5.87
N THR A 149 2.33 1.53 -6.37
CA THR A 149 1.39 2.52 -5.82
C THR A 149 0.35 1.88 -4.91
N GLN A 150 -0.04 0.64 -5.19
CA GLN A 150 -0.96 -0.13 -4.36
C GLN A 150 -0.65 -1.63 -4.46
N GLN A 151 -0.81 -2.36 -3.37
CA GLN A 151 -0.73 -3.81 -3.34
C GLN A 151 -1.95 -4.37 -2.64
N SER A 152 -2.37 -5.54 -3.09
CA SER A 152 -3.46 -6.31 -2.51
C SER A 152 -3.13 -7.79 -2.65
N GLY A 153 -3.30 -8.55 -1.59
CA GLY A 153 -3.07 -9.99 -1.67
C GLY A 153 -3.54 -10.72 -0.43
N MET A 154 -4.02 -11.94 -0.63
CA MET A 154 -4.39 -12.88 0.44
C MET A 154 -3.56 -14.17 0.36
N ILE A 155 -2.50 -14.17 -0.45
CA ILE A 155 -1.57 -15.30 -0.57
C ILE A 155 -0.47 -15.19 0.48
N ARG A 156 -0.05 -16.33 1.03
CA ARG A 156 1.15 -16.44 1.87
C ARG A 156 2.32 -16.92 1.03
N LYS A 157 3.54 -16.61 1.46
CA LYS A 157 4.76 -16.97 0.72
C LYS A 157 4.87 -18.48 0.46
N GLU A 158 4.43 -19.33 1.38
CA GLU A 158 4.48 -20.79 1.22
C GLU A 158 3.46 -21.32 0.20
N GLU A 159 2.46 -20.53 -0.20
CA GLU A 159 1.51 -20.88 -1.25
C GLU A 159 2.02 -20.58 -2.66
N ILE A 160 3.17 -19.90 -2.78
CA ILE A 160 3.82 -19.56 -4.05
C ILE A 160 4.75 -20.71 -4.44
N GLU A 161 4.46 -21.32 -5.59
CA GLU A 161 5.24 -22.41 -6.18
C GLU A 161 5.68 -21.97 -7.57
N ASP A 162 6.97 -22.08 -7.90
CA ASP A 162 7.53 -21.72 -9.21
C ASP A 162 7.10 -20.32 -9.72
N GLY A 163 7.08 -19.34 -8.81
CA GLY A 163 6.68 -17.96 -9.13
C GLY A 163 5.18 -17.76 -9.40
N GLN A 164 4.33 -18.76 -9.13
CA GLN A 164 2.88 -18.68 -9.37
C GLN A 164 2.13 -18.09 -8.17
N PHE A 165 1.49 -16.93 -8.37
CA PHE A 165 0.76 -16.20 -7.33
C PHE A 165 -0.73 -16.54 -7.24
N ARG A 166 -1.19 -17.52 -8.04
CA ARG A 166 -2.53 -18.11 -7.95
C ARG A 166 -3.69 -17.12 -8.09
N TRP A 167 -3.47 -15.99 -8.76
CA TRP A 167 -4.41 -14.87 -8.87
C TRP A 167 -4.85 -14.29 -7.52
N LYS A 168 -4.08 -14.54 -6.46
CA LYS A 168 -4.32 -14.08 -5.08
C LYS A 168 -3.41 -12.92 -4.68
N PHE A 169 -2.58 -12.44 -5.60
CA PHE A 169 -1.75 -11.25 -5.47
C PHE A 169 -2.03 -10.32 -6.64
N GLY A 170 -2.09 -9.02 -6.36
CA GLY A 170 -2.10 -8.01 -7.39
C GLY A 170 -1.85 -6.61 -6.87
N GLY A 171 -1.67 -5.69 -7.80
CA GLY A 171 -1.32 -4.32 -7.45
C GLY A 171 -1.50 -3.33 -8.58
N SER A 172 -1.33 -2.06 -8.23
CA SER A 172 -1.16 -0.97 -9.16
C SER A 172 0.31 -0.56 -9.18
N TYR A 173 0.84 -0.43 -10.40
CA TYR A 173 2.25 -0.14 -10.64
C TYR A 173 2.38 1.03 -11.60
N CYS A 174 3.39 1.86 -11.39
CA CYS A 174 3.87 2.82 -12.35
C CYS A 174 5.28 2.43 -12.76
N LEU A 175 5.50 2.26 -14.04
CA LEU A 175 6.81 2.00 -14.63
C LEU A 175 7.19 3.20 -15.47
N GLU A 176 8.15 3.96 -15.01
CA GLU A 176 8.74 5.06 -15.76
C GLU A 176 9.86 4.52 -16.65
N ILE A 177 9.83 4.79 -17.96
CA ILE A 177 10.86 4.37 -18.92
C ILE A 177 11.41 5.60 -19.65
N GLU A 178 12.74 5.72 -19.69
CA GLU A 178 13.42 6.65 -20.58
C GLU A 178 13.44 6.12 -22.01
N THR A 179 12.82 6.88 -22.92
CA THR A 179 12.77 6.61 -24.35
C THR A 179 13.02 7.93 -25.10
N PRO A 180 14.30 8.29 -25.35
CA PRO A 180 14.62 9.55 -26.04
C PRO A 180 14.07 9.55 -27.48
N ASP A 181 14.09 8.38 -28.13
CA ASP A 181 13.51 8.10 -29.42
C ASP A 181 12.24 7.25 -29.22
N PHE A 182 11.08 7.90 -29.28
CA PHE A 182 9.80 7.27 -29.01
C PHE A 182 9.38 6.33 -30.17
N ASP A 183 9.15 5.06 -29.84
CA ASP A 183 8.56 4.06 -30.73
C ASP A 183 7.38 3.36 -30.04
N LEU A 184 6.16 3.66 -30.50
CA LEU A 184 4.93 3.09 -29.96
C LEU A 184 4.84 1.58 -30.16
N GLU A 185 5.36 1.05 -31.27
CA GLU A 185 5.29 -0.38 -31.57
C GLU A 185 6.20 -1.16 -30.62
N GLN A 186 7.40 -0.65 -30.36
CA GLN A 186 8.30 -1.24 -29.37
C GLN A 186 7.70 -1.22 -27.96
N VAL A 187 7.10 -0.09 -27.55
CA VAL A 187 6.44 0.01 -26.23
C VAL A 187 5.25 -0.93 -26.14
N ALA A 188 4.41 -1.00 -27.18
CA ALA A 188 3.26 -1.90 -27.20
C ALA A 188 3.70 -3.37 -27.11
N LYS A 189 4.74 -3.76 -27.87
CA LYS A 189 5.31 -5.10 -27.82
C LYS A 189 5.85 -5.43 -26.42
N PHE A 190 6.63 -4.53 -25.82
CA PHE A 190 7.09 -4.71 -24.44
C PHE A 190 5.93 -4.84 -23.45
N ALA A 191 4.90 -4.01 -23.57
CA ALA A 191 3.73 -4.07 -22.70
C ALA A 191 2.98 -5.40 -22.84
N GLU A 192 2.87 -5.94 -24.06
CA GLU A 192 2.29 -7.27 -24.31
C GLU A 192 3.16 -8.39 -23.70
N GLU A 193 4.49 -8.35 -23.89
CA GLU A 193 5.42 -9.32 -23.29
C GLU A 193 5.37 -9.29 -21.76
N TYR A 194 5.33 -8.09 -21.16
CA TYR A 194 5.20 -7.91 -19.72
C TYR A 194 3.85 -8.40 -19.19
N ALA A 195 2.77 -8.13 -19.93
CA ALA A 195 1.43 -8.64 -19.57
C ALA A 195 1.36 -10.16 -19.62
N LYS A 196 2.01 -10.78 -20.61
CA LYS A 196 2.16 -12.22 -20.70
C LYS A 196 2.97 -12.76 -19.52
N PHE A 197 4.09 -12.14 -19.18
CA PHE A 197 4.87 -12.51 -17.99
C PHE A 197 4.02 -12.48 -16.71
N LEU A 198 3.27 -11.41 -16.46
CA LEU A 198 2.39 -11.30 -15.30
C LEU A 198 1.30 -12.38 -15.31
N HIS A 199 0.73 -12.67 -16.48
CA HIS A 199 -0.29 -13.70 -16.63
C HIS A 199 0.26 -15.11 -16.40
N ASP A 200 1.42 -15.43 -16.96
CA ASP A 200 2.10 -16.71 -16.78
C ASP A 200 2.39 -16.98 -15.29
N HIS A 201 2.60 -15.94 -14.50
CA HIS A 201 2.82 -16.00 -13.05
C HIS A 201 1.55 -15.77 -12.23
N GLN A 202 0.40 -15.65 -12.88
CA GLN A 202 -0.92 -15.50 -12.27
C GLN A 202 -1.01 -14.30 -11.31
N ILE A 203 -0.42 -13.17 -11.72
CA ILE A 203 -0.44 -11.90 -10.99
C ILE A 203 -1.51 -10.99 -11.59
N GLN A 204 -2.41 -10.47 -10.74
CA GLN A 204 -3.33 -9.41 -11.17
C GLN A 204 -2.59 -8.07 -11.17
N SER A 205 -2.76 -7.27 -12.21
CA SER A 205 -2.01 -6.01 -12.30
C SER A 205 -2.78 -4.91 -13.01
N SER A 206 -2.59 -3.68 -12.55
CA SER A 206 -2.80 -2.46 -13.31
C SER A 206 -1.45 -1.75 -13.43
N THR A 207 -0.77 -1.89 -14.55
CA THR A 207 0.52 -1.25 -14.79
C THR A 207 0.34 -0.06 -15.73
N ARG A 208 0.73 1.13 -15.27
CA ARG A 208 0.90 2.30 -16.12
C ARG A 208 2.38 2.46 -16.46
N ILE A 209 2.70 2.35 -17.74
CA ILE A 209 4.03 2.56 -18.31
C ILE A 209 4.10 4.02 -18.78
N ASN A 210 4.74 4.87 -17.99
CA ASN A 210 4.99 6.27 -18.31
C ASN A 210 6.22 6.37 -19.21
N LEU A 211 6.09 7.09 -20.31
CA LEU A 211 7.16 7.27 -21.29
C LEU A 211 7.74 8.67 -21.17
N MET A 212 9.05 8.77 -21.00
CA MET A 212 9.72 10.04 -20.76
C MET A 212 10.99 10.17 -21.60
N ARG A 213 11.31 11.38 -22.04
CA ARG A 213 12.60 11.69 -22.66
C ARG A 213 13.75 11.53 -21.68
N LYS A 214 13.49 11.92 -20.42
CA LYS A 214 14.39 11.79 -19.28
C LYS A 214 13.56 11.63 -18.01
N ILE A 215 13.95 10.71 -17.13
CA ILE A 215 13.38 10.56 -15.79
C ILE A 215 13.92 11.70 -14.91
N PRO A 216 13.05 12.47 -14.22
CA PRO A 216 13.49 13.45 -13.25
C PRO A 216 14.36 12.84 -12.14
N GLU A 217 15.53 13.43 -11.90
CA GLU A 217 16.48 12.98 -10.87
C GLU A 217 15.95 13.20 -9.44
N ASN A 218 14.98 14.11 -9.26
CA ASN A 218 14.39 14.38 -7.95
C ASN A 218 13.23 13.38 -7.67
N PRO A 219 13.42 12.40 -6.77
CA PRO A 219 12.38 11.41 -6.47
C PRO A 219 11.13 12.01 -5.84
N ASP A 220 11.22 13.18 -5.20
CA ASP A 220 10.07 13.85 -4.59
C ASP A 220 8.99 14.26 -5.61
N LEU A 221 9.36 14.38 -6.89
CA LEU A 221 8.42 14.69 -7.96
C LEU A 221 7.44 13.54 -8.23
N PHE A 222 7.79 12.31 -7.84
CA PHE A 222 6.95 11.13 -8.02
C PHE A 222 5.99 10.88 -6.85
N LYS A 223 6.03 11.73 -5.81
CA LYS A 223 5.04 11.72 -4.74
C LYS A 223 3.68 12.19 -5.25
N GLU A 224 2.61 11.72 -4.63
CA GLU A 224 1.23 11.96 -5.08
C GLU A 224 0.91 13.45 -5.21
N GLU A 225 1.43 14.29 -4.30
CA GLU A 225 1.24 15.73 -4.31
C GLU A 225 1.98 16.46 -5.47
N ASN A 226 2.98 15.83 -6.07
CA ASN A 226 3.86 16.45 -7.07
C ASN A 226 3.76 15.81 -8.46
N ILE A 227 3.17 14.62 -8.57
CA ILE A 227 3.21 13.80 -9.80
C ILE A 227 2.64 14.51 -11.04
N LEU A 228 1.70 15.45 -10.86
CA LEU A 228 1.17 16.26 -11.96
C LEU A 228 2.26 17.09 -12.64
N GLN A 229 3.27 17.55 -11.89
CA GLN A 229 4.40 18.30 -12.45
C GLN A 229 5.21 17.43 -13.41
N VAL A 230 5.34 16.14 -13.14
CA VAL A 230 5.99 15.18 -14.04
C VAL A 230 5.18 15.06 -15.34
N TYR A 231 3.86 14.86 -15.24
CA TYR A 231 3.00 14.69 -16.41
C TYR A 231 2.84 15.96 -17.24
N GLU A 232 3.00 17.13 -16.65
CA GLU A 232 2.98 18.43 -17.33
C GLU A 232 4.34 18.82 -17.91
N SER A 233 5.42 18.14 -17.53
CA SER A 233 6.77 18.43 -18.03
C SER A 233 6.91 18.22 -19.54
N ALA A 234 7.88 18.90 -20.15
CA ALA A 234 8.24 18.72 -21.55
C ALA A 234 8.87 17.34 -21.83
N ASP A 235 9.43 16.70 -20.79
CA ASP A 235 10.04 15.38 -20.89
C ASP A 235 8.99 14.26 -20.90
N TYR A 236 7.75 14.51 -20.46
CA TYR A 236 6.69 13.50 -20.48
C TYR A 236 6.05 13.37 -21.87
N LEU A 237 6.12 12.15 -22.42
CA LEU A 237 5.67 11.83 -23.78
C LEU A 237 4.26 11.23 -23.78
N GLY A 238 3.88 10.53 -22.73
CA GLY A 238 2.59 9.86 -22.63
C GLY A 238 2.66 8.60 -21.77
N TYR A 239 1.67 7.73 -21.93
CA TYR A 239 1.63 6.46 -21.25
C TYR A 239 1.00 5.35 -22.09
N TYR A 240 1.43 4.13 -21.80
CA TYR A 240 0.74 2.90 -22.12
C TYR A 240 0.30 2.25 -20.81
N SER A 241 -0.92 1.75 -20.73
CA SER A 241 -1.46 1.08 -19.55
C SER A 241 -1.89 -0.32 -19.93
N VAL A 242 -1.51 -1.29 -19.11
CA VAL A 242 -1.92 -2.68 -19.24
C VAL A 242 -2.55 -3.18 -17.95
N LEU A 243 -3.73 -3.76 -18.08
CA LEU A 243 -4.47 -4.40 -17.00
C LEU A 243 -4.48 -5.90 -17.27
N VAL A 244 -3.96 -6.68 -16.33
CA VAL A 244 -3.91 -8.14 -16.41
C VAL A 244 -4.89 -8.72 -15.40
N HIS A 245 -5.86 -9.48 -15.93
CA HIS A 245 -6.75 -10.33 -15.16
C HIS A 245 -6.67 -11.77 -15.66
N ARG A 246 -7.21 -12.68 -14.85
CA ARG A 246 -7.29 -14.11 -15.18
C ARG A 246 -7.96 -14.40 -16.52
N GLU A 247 -8.96 -13.62 -16.90
CA GLU A 247 -9.84 -13.90 -18.04
C GLU A 247 -9.62 -12.97 -19.23
N ARG A 248 -8.84 -11.91 -19.05
CA ARG A 248 -8.65 -10.85 -20.07
C ARG A 248 -7.43 -9.99 -19.80
N VAL A 249 -6.94 -9.38 -20.87
CA VAL A 249 -5.98 -8.27 -20.82
C VAL A 249 -6.67 -7.02 -21.37
N VAL A 250 -6.54 -5.89 -20.69
CA VAL A 250 -7.03 -4.59 -21.19
C VAL A 250 -5.83 -3.67 -21.42
N ASN A 251 -5.67 -3.23 -22.65
CA ASN A 251 -4.65 -2.27 -23.03
C ASN A 251 -5.30 -0.91 -23.25
N SER A 252 -4.65 0.15 -22.80
CA SER A 252 -5.04 1.51 -23.16
C SER A 252 -3.82 2.39 -23.26
N TYR A 253 -3.89 3.45 -24.05
CA TYR A 253 -2.78 4.37 -24.18
C TYR A 253 -3.27 5.80 -24.37
N TRP A 254 -2.43 6.75 -23.97
CA TRP A 254 -2.56 8.14 -24.37
C TRP A 254 -1.18 8.71 -24.66
N MET A 255 -1.06 9.36 -25.81
CA MET A 255 0.21 9.92 -26.28
C MET A 255 0.05 11.40 -26.56
N ARG A 256 0.99 12.23 -26.10
CA ARG A 256 1.05 13.65 -26.44
C ARG A 256 1.61 13.79 -27.86
N TYR A 257 0.94 14.53 -28.76
CA TYR A 257 1.55 14.86 -30.05
C TYR A 257 2.78 15.73 -29.80
N VAL A 258 3.95 15.27 -30.25
CA VAL A 258 5.19 16.04 -30.14
C VAL A 258 5.22 17.20 -31.15
N ASP A 259 4.42 17.13 -32.24
CA ASP A 259 4.64 17.98 -33.42
C ASP A 259 3.77 19.24 -33.57
N ASN A 260 2.67 19.44 -32.82
CA ASN A 260 1.72 20.53 -33.15
C ASN A 260 1.46 21.59 -32.07
N GLY A 261 2.11 21.54 -30.90
CA GLY A 261 2.07 22.64 -29.91
C GLY A 261 0.70 22.93 -29.27
N ASP A 262 -0.31 22.10 -29.54
CA ASP A 262 -1.71 22.27 -29.17
C ASP A 262 -2.19 21.25 -28.12
N GLY A 263 -1.29 20.39 -27.61
CA GLY A 263 -1.52 19.54 -26.43
C GLY A 263 -2.55 18.42 -26.61
N ASN A 264 -3.12 18.28 -27.82
CA ASN A 264 -3.98 17.16 -28.17
C ASN A 264 -3.14 15.87 -28.24
N GLY A 265 -3.78 14.73 -28.00
CA GLY A 265 -3.08 13.45 -27.98
C GLY A 265 -3.94 12.32 -28.55
N THR A 266 -3.32 11.25 -29.01
CA THR A 266 -4.03 10.04 -29.45
C THR A 266 -4.44 9.22 -28.23
N ARG A 267 -5.65 8.65 -28.24
CA ARG A 267 -6.14 7.71 -27.23
C ARG A 267 -6.59 6.42 -27.90
N GLY A 268 -6.26 5.30 -27.28
CA GLY A 268 -6.82 4.01 -27.64
C GLY A 268 -7.10 3.19 -26.40
N MET A 269 -8.08 2.30 -26.50
CA MET A 269 -8.40 1.30 -25.50
C MET A 269 -8.91 0.05 -26.21
N GLU A 270 -8.41 -1.09 -25.79
CA GLU A 270 -8.76 -2.39 -26.31
C GLU A 270 -8.84 -3.39 -25.16
N GLU A 271 -9.91 -4.17 -25.14
CA GLU A 271 -10.07 -5.30 -24.22
C GLU A 271 -9.98 -6.58 -25.04
N ILE A 272 -9.02 -7.44 -24.67
CA ILE A 272 -8.67 -8.66 -25.39
C ILE A 272 -8.97 -9.86 -24.49
N PRO A 273 -9.85 -10.80 -24.91
CA PRO A 273 -10.05 -12.06 -24.21
C PRO A 273 -8.74 -12.83 -24.05
N ILE A 274 -8.56 -13.54 -22.93
CA ILE A 274 -7.23 -14.12 -22.62
C ILE A 274 -6.75 -15.14 -23.67
N ASP A 275 -7.65 -15.96 -24.23
CA ASP A 275 -7.28 -16.95 -25.24
C ASP A 275 -6.76 -16.28 -26.52
N GLU A 276 -7.35 -15.15 -26.92
CA GLU A 276 -6.91 -14.35 -28.06
C GLU A 276 -5.57 -13.67 -27.78
N PHE A 277 -5.40 -13.14 -26.58
CA PHE A 277 -4.14 -12.54 -26.16
C PHE A 277 -2.98 -13.56 -26.17
N LEU A 278 -3.19 -14.74 -25.59
CA LEU A 278 -2.15 -15.78 -25.52
C LEU A 278 -1.83 -16.40 -26.88
N ALA A 279 -2.79 -16.42 -27.82
CA ALA A 279 -2.57 -16.87 -29.19
C ALA A 279 -1.49 -16.05 -29.92
N LYS A 280 -1.20 -14.80 -29.51
CA LYS A 280 -0.13 -13.97 -30.07
C LYS A 280 1.27 -14.54 -29.83
N PHE A 281 1.44 -15.43 -28.84
CA PHE A 281 2.72 -15.97 -28.39
C PHE A 281 2.90 -17.47 -28.72
N SER A 282 2.02 -18.02 -29.56
CA SER A 282 1.97 -19.45 -29.92
C SER A 282 2.72 -19.77 -31.20
#